data_AF-A0A0D5M3F9-F1
#
_entry.id   AF-A0A0D5M3F9-F1
#
_cell.length_a   1.000
_cell.length_b   1.000
_cell.length_c   1.000
_cell.angle_alpha   90.00
_cell.angle_beta   90.00
_cell.angle_gamma   90.00
#
_symmetry.space_group_name_H-M   'P 1'
#
loop_
_entity.id
_entity.type
_entity.pdbx_description
1 polymer ?
#
loop_
_entity_poly.entity_id
_entity_poly.type
_entity_poly.pdbx_seq_one_letter_code
_entity_poly.pdbx_strand_id
1 'polypeptide(L)'
;MTRNIADIRRDYEGGRLDESQAPDDPFVLFAEWFTLALEKEGKDGNAMTLATVDSQGRPHARVVLLKGFDERGMVFFTNYHSHKGSELSNVPFAAMTFWWPSLSRQVRIEGPVEPVSADESDEYFASRPRGSQLGAWIATQSVVIPDRNWIEERQNRFEQAYDGQNIPRPIHWGGYRVEPEMIEFWQGQPSRLHDRLRFERRDGGEWSRFRLAP
;
A
#
# COMPACT_ATOMS: atom_id res chain seq x y z
N MET A 1 29.19 13.63 17.87
CA MET A 1 29.33 14.04 16.46
C MET A 1 28.02 13.77 15.74
N THR A 2 27.31 14.80 15.31
CA THR A 2 26.11 14.66 14.50
C THR A 2 26.53 14.27 13.09
N ARG A 3 26.12 13.10 12.59
CA ARG A 3 26.37 12.71 11.19
C ARG A 3 25.71 13.74 10.27
N ASN A 4 26.43 14.22 9.26
CA ASN A 4 25.83 14.99 8.18
C ASN A 4 24.94 14.05 7.35
N ILE A 5 23.69 14.46 7.14
CA ILE A 5 22.71 13.69 6.37
C ILE A 5 23.22 13.44 4.95
N ALA A 6 23.92 14.41 4.34
CA ALA A 6 24.43 14.31 2.98
C ALA A 6 25.53 13.23 2.81
N ASP A 7 26.13 12.75 3.91
CA ASP A 7 27.21 11.75 3.90
C ASP A 7 26.69 10.33 4.14
N ILE A 8 25.40 10.17 4.45
CA ILE A 8 24.80 8.85 4.59
C ILE A 8 24.80 8.17 3.22
N ARG A 9 25.50 7.05 3.13
CA ARG A 9 25.58 6.22 1.94
C ARG A 9 25.01 4.84 2.24
N ARG A 10 24.30 4.30 1.26
CA ARG A 10 23.89 2.90 1.20
C ARG A 10 24.59 2.28 0.01
N ASP A 11 25.31 1.20 0.24
CA ASP A 11 25.81 0.37 -0.85
C ASP A 11 24.67 -0.55 -1.29
N TYR A 12 24.42 -0.54 -2.60
CA TYR A 12 23.37 -1.36 -3.19
C TYR A 12 23.98 -2.65 -3.68
N GLU A 13 23.37 -3.76 -3.28
CA GLU A 13 23.73 -5.10 -3.68
C GLU A 13 22.46 -5.74 -4.25
N GLY A 14 22.55 -6.29 -5.46
CA GLY A 14 21.39 -6.78 -6.19
C GLY A 14 21.78 -7.46 -7.50
N GLY A 15 20.95 -8.42 -7.92
CA GLY A 15 21.05 -8.98 -9.27
C GLY A 15 20.73 -7.93 -10.34
N ARG A 16 21.00 -8.24 -11.61
CA ARG A 16 20.59 -7.38 -12.73
C ARG A 16 19.10 -7.57 -12.99
N LEU A 17 18.42 -6.50 -13.40
CA LEU A 17 17.07 -6.56 -13.93
C LEU A 17 17.13 -6.29 -15.43
N ASP A 18 17.12 -7.36 -16.21
CA ASP A 18 17.24 -7.33 -17.67
C ASP A 18 15.88 -7.58 -18.35
N GLU A 19 15.60 -6.89 -19.45
CA GLU A 19 14.34 -7.00 -20.20
C GLU A 19 14.11 -8.41 -20.71
N SER A 20 15.16 -9.09 -21.16
CA SER A 20 15.08 -10.46 -21.69
C SER A 20 14.71 -11.50 -20.64
N GLN A 21 14.85 -11.17 -19.36
CA GLN A 21 14.54 -12.05 -18.23
C GLN A 21 13.24 -11.65 -17.53
N ALA A 22 12.74 -10.44 -17.76
CA ALA A 22 11.48 -9.99 -17.22
C ALA A 22 10.30 -10.65 -17.97
N PRO A 23 9.25 -11.11 -17.28
CA PRO A 23 7.98 -11.50 -17.89
C PRO A 23 7.34 -10.35 -18.68
N ASP A 24 6.42 -10.68 -19.59
CA ASP A 24 5.60 -9.69 -20.31
C ASP A 24 4.47 -9.14 -19.41
N ASP A 25 3.94 -9.98 -18.51
CA ASP A 25 2.96 -9.56 -17.50
C ASP A 25 3.68 -9.08 -16.22
N PRO A 26 3.54 -7.80 -15.83
CA PRO A 26 4.18 -7.27 -14.64
C PRO A 26 3.66 -7.88 -13.33
N PHE A 27 2.46 -8.45 -13.29
CA PHE A 27 1.96 -9.11 -12.07
C PHE A 27 2.75 -10.37 -11.74
N VAL A 28 3.30 -11.06 -12.74
CA VAL A 28 4.19 -12.21 -12.54
C VAL A 28 5.48 -11.75 -11.86
N LEU A 29 6.13 -10.70 -12.39
CA LEU A 29 7.34 -10.15 -11.80
C LEU A 29 7.10 -9.58 -10.38
N PHE A 30 5.94 -8.95 -10.17
CA PHE A 30 5.53 -8.47 -8.86
C PHE A 30 5.38 -9.62 -7.87
N ALA A 31 4.69 -10.71 -8.24
CA ALA A 31 4.51 -11.87 -7.37
C ALA A 31 5.84 -12.52 -6.96
N GLU A 32 6.78 -12.63 -7.91
CA GLU A 32 8.13 -13.13 -7.64
C GLU A 32 8.89 -12.25 -6.63
N TRP A 33 8.89 -10.93 -6.86
CA TRP A 33 9.56 -9.99 -5.98
C TRP A 33 8.89 -9.89 -4.61
N PHE A 34 7.55 -9.94 -4.57
CA PHE A 34 6.77 -9.85 -3.36
C PHE A 34 6.99 -11.08 -2.47
N THR A 35 7.05 -12.28 -3.05
CA THR A 35 7.42 -13.51 -2.34
C THR A 35 8.76 -13.35 -1.62
N LEU A 36 9.78 -12.87 -2.35
CA LEU A 36 11.10 -12.62 -1.77
C LEU A 36 11.06 -11.52 -0.69
N ALA A 37 10.23 -10.49 -0.86
CA ALA A 37 10.09 -9.42 0.12
C ALA A 37 9.45 -9.92 1.42
N LEU A 38 8.44 -10.80 1.33
CA LEU A 38 7.84 -11.44 2.51
C LEU A 38 8.86 -12.30 3.28
N GLU A 39 9.81 -12.92 2.57
CA GLU A 39 10.89 -13.69 3.19
C GLU A 39 11.97 -12.80 3.82
N LYS A 40 12.36 -11.70 3.15
CA LYS A 40 13.55 -10.91 3.52
C LYS A 40 13.27 -9.69 4.39
N GLU A 41 12.10 -9.09 4.29
CA GLU A 41 11.72 -7.89 5.08
C GLU A 41 10.94 -8.26 6.36
N GLY A 42 10.70 -9.55 6.59
CA GLY A 42 9.97 -10.03 7.75
C GLY A 42 8.53 -9.52 7.78
N LYS A 43 8.16 -8.81 8.85
CA LYS A 43 6.77 -8.35 9.05
C LYS A 43 6.36 -7.16 8.17
N ASP A 44 7.32 -6.53 7.49
CA ASP A 44 7.11 -5.31 6.74
C ASP A 44 7.10 -5.52 5.21
N GLY A 45 7.22 -6.77 4.73
CA GLY A 45 7.27 -7.06 3.29
C GLY A 45 6.03 -6.58 2.51
N ASN A 46 4.86 -6.53 3.17
CA ASN A 46 3.63 -5.99 2.60
C ASN A 46 3.33 -4.53 2.96
N ALA A 47 4.24 -3.83 3.63
CA ALA A 47 4.10 -2.41 3.88
C ALA A 47 4.39 -1.61 2.60
N MET A 48 3.56 -0.62 2.33
CA MET A 48 3.69 0.28 1.19
C MET A 48 3.33 1.70 1.58
N THR A 49 3.99 2.68 0.95
CA THR A 49 3.57 4.08 1.04
C THR A 49 2.49 4.34 0.01
N LEU A 50 1.30 4.70 0.44
CA LEU A 50 0.19 5.14 -0.41
C LEU A 50 0.17 6.67 -0.49
N ALA A 51 0.32 7.19 -1.69
CA ALA A 51 0.13 8.59 -2.02
C ALA A 51 -1.24 8.80 -2.70
N THR A 52 -1.93 9.84 -2.24
CA THR A 52 -3.23 10.30 -2.75
C THR A 52 -3.20 11.82 -2.86
N VAL A 53 -4.18 12.40 -3.52
CA VAL A 53 -4.22 13.84 -3.78
C VAL A 53 -5.54 14.41 -3.29
N ASP A 54 -5.51 15.56 -2.61
CA ASP A 54 -6.74 16.25 -2.21
C ASP A 54 -7.37 17.03 -3.38
N SER A 55 -8.57 17.56 -3.19
CA SER A 55 -9.28 18.35 -4.21
C SER A 55 -8.57 19.65 -4.62
N GLN A 56 -7.52 20.07 -3.90
CA GLN A 56 -6.69 21.22 -4.24
C GLN A 56 -5.40 20.80 -4.98
N GLY A 57 -5.25 19.52 -5.33
CA GLY A 57 -4.08 19.01 -6.03
C GLY A 57 -2.87 18.77 -5.12
N ARG A 58 -3.03 18.78 -3.79
CA ARG A 58 -1.90 18.58 -2.87
C ARG A 58 -1.72 17.09 -2.57
N PRO A 59 -0.49 16.56 -2.68
CA PRO A 59 -0.21 15.17 -2.37
C PRO A 59 -0.14 14.93 -0.86
N HIS A 60 -0.67 13.79 -0.44
CA HIS A 60 -0.59 13.27 0.92
C HIS A 60 -0.09 11.83 0.86
N ALA A 61 0.79 11.44 1.79
CA ALA A 61 1.37 10.10 1.80
C ALA A 61 1.34 9.49 3.20
N ARG A 62 1.16 8.17 3.27
CA ARG A 62 1.20 7.38 4.52
C ARG A 62 1.46 5.91 4.23
N VAL A 63 1.97 5.19 5.23
CA VAL A 63 2.13 3.74 5.13
C VAL A 63 0.78 3.04 5.33
N VAL A 64 0.50 2.08 4.45
CA VAL A 64 -0.60 1.10 4.56
C VAL A 64 -0.04 -0.29 4.23
N LEU A 65 -0.86 -1.33 4.38
CA LEU A 65 -0.45 -2.69 4.11
C LEU A 65 -1.23 -3.22 2.89
N LEU A 66 -0.52 -3.82 1.94
CA LEU A 66 -1.13 -4.63 0.89
C LEU A 66 -1.76 -5.88 1.52
N LYS A 67 -3.01 -6.17 1.16
CA LYS A 67 -3.79 -7.28 1.70
C LYS A 67 -4.21 -8.32 0.68
N GLY A 68 -4.12 -7.99 -0.60
CA GLY A 68 -4.30 -8.91 -1.70
C GLY A 68 -3.90 -8.23 -2.99
N PHE A 69 -3.65 -9.03 -4.01
CA PHE A 69 -3.56 -8.56 -5.38
C PHE A 69 -3.95 -9.69 -6.32
N ASP A 70 -4.51 -9.33 -7.46
CA ASP A 70 -4.87 -10.21 -8.56
C ASP A 70 -4.79 -9.41 -9.87
N GLU A 71 -5.18 -9.97 -10.99
CA GLU A 71 -5.16 -9.32 -12.31
C GLU A 71 -5.98 -8.03 -12.40
N ARG A 72 -6.89 -7.79 -11.44
CA ARG A 72 -7.70 -6.57 -11.32
C ARG A 72 -7.00 -5.49 -10.50
N GLY A 73 -5.93 -5.82 -9.78
CA GLY A 73 -5.09 -4.84 -9.10
C GLY A 73 -4.75 -5.13 -7.64
N MET A 74 -4.45 -4.07 -6.90
CA MET A 74 -3.83 -4.11 -5.57
C MET A 74 -4.82 -3.68 -4.49
N VAL A 75 -5.03 -4.50 -3.45
CA VAL A 75 -6.06 -4.27 -2.43
C VAL A 75 -5.44 -3.85 -1.08
N PHE A 76 -5.99 -2.80 -0.48
CA PHE A 76 -5.72 -2.39 0.90
C PHE A 76 -7.01 -1.96 1.61
N PHE A 77 -7.02 -2.02 2.95
CA PHE A 77 -8.22 -1.70 3.74
C PHE A 77 -8.00 -0.48 4.63
N THR A 78 -9.04 0.34 4.79
CA THR A 78 -8.96 1.59 5.53
C THR A 78 -10.32 2.07 6.05
N ASN A 79 -10.30 3.21 6.74
CA ASN A 79 -11.51 3.93 7.12
C ASN A 79 -11.86 4.94 6.01
N TYR A 80 -13.05 4.81 5.42
CA TYR A 80 -13.56 5.66 4.34
C TYR A 80 -13.73 7.13 4.76
N HIS A 81 -13.89 7.41 6.05
CA HIS A 81 -13.96 8.78 6.59
C HIS A 81 -12.59 9.38 6.93
N SER A 82 -11.50 8.64 6.76
CA SER A 82 -10.15 9.19 6.98
C SER A 82 -9.77 10.19 5.89
N HIS A 83 -8.67 10.96 6.08
CA HIS A 83 -8.16 11.86 5.05
C HIS A 83 -7.97 11.15 3.70
N LYS A 84 -7.30 10.00 3.68
CA LYS A 84 -7.10 9.22 2.45
C LYS A 84 -8.42 8.71 1.85
N GLY A 85 -9.41 8.37 2.69
CA GLY A 85 -10.71 7.91 2.24
C GLY A 85 -11.50 9.04 1.56
N SER A 86 -11.46 10.24 2.15
CA SER A 86 -12.02 11.44 1.55
C SER A 86 -11.26 11.91 0.31
N GLU A 87 -9.94 11.76 0.26
CA GLU A 87 -9.14 12.10 -0.91
C GLU A 87 -9.51 11.17 -2.07
N LEU A 88 -9.55 9.86 -1.85
CA LEU A 88 -9.88 8.85 -2.86
C LEU A 88 -11.33 8.93 -3.35
N SER A 89 -12.27 9.38 -2.53
CA SER A 89 -13.65 9.56 -2.98
C SER A 89 -13.83 10.75 -3.93
N ASN A 90 -12.91 11.74 -3.89
CA ASN A 90 -12.95 12.92 -4.74
C ASN A 90 -11.99 12.83 -5.92
N VAL A 91 -10.81 12.25 -5.71
CA VAL A 91 -9.75 12.03 -6.70
C VAL A 91 -9.40 10.53 -6.65
N PRO A 92 -10.11 9.68 -7.41
CA PRO A 92 -9.97 8.22 -7.36
C PRO A 92 -8.74 7.75 -8.13
N PHE A 93 -7.56 8.25 -7.77
CA PHE A 93 -6.28 7.88 -8.35
C PHE A 93 -5.22 7.86 -7.25
N ALA A 94 -4.35 6.86 -7.26
CA ALA A 94 -3.31 6.71 -6.25
C ALA A 94 -2.00 6.22 -6.85
N ALA A 95 -0.93 6.52 -6.12
CA ALA A 95 0.36 5.87 -6.29
C ALA A 95 0.67 5.06 -5.03
N MET A 96 1.23 3.86 -5.19
CA MET A 96 1.79 3.09 -4.09
C MET A 96 3.24 2.71 -4.37
N THR A 97 4.07 2.83 -3.34
CA THR A 97 5.50 2.53 -3.41
C THR A 97 5.89 1.53 -2.34
N PHE A 98 6.42 0.39 -2.78
CA PHE A 98 7.10 -0.58 -1.94
C PHE A 98 8.59 -0.26 -1.94
N TRP A 99 9.18 -0.19 -0.75
CA TRP A 99 10.63 -0.10 -0.59
C TRP A 99 11.11 -1.28 0.25
N TRP A 100 11.88 -2.17 -0.38
CA TRP A 100 12.43 -3.38 0.23
C TRP A 100 13.95 -3.21 0.37
N PRO A 101 14.40 -2.60 1.48
CA PRO A 101 15.81 -2.28 1.67
C PRO A 101 16.70 -3.52 1.59
N SER A 102 16.31 -4.63 2.21
CA SER A 102 17.10 -5.85 2.27
C SER A 102 17.36 -6.46 0.89
N LEU A 103 16.52 -6.13 -0.09
CA LEU A 103 16.65 -6.56 -1.49
C LEU A 103 17.24 -5.48 -2.41
N SER A 104 17.45 -4.26 -1.93
CA SER A 104 17.73 -3.09 -2.76
C SER A 104 16.70 -2.93 -3.89
N ARG A 105 15.41 -3.14 -3.59
CA ARG A 105 14.31 -3.13 -4.58
C ARG A 105 13.23 -2.13 -4.23
N GLN A 106 12.69 -1.50 -5.27
CA GLN A 106 11.50 -0.67 -5.17
C GLN A 106 10.51 -1.09 -6.25
N VAL A 107 9.22 -1.09 -5.90
CA VAL A 107 8.13 -1.20 -6.87
C VAL A 107 7.23 0.02 -6.71
N ARG A 108 6.92 0.69 -7.81
CA ARG A 108 5.91 1.75 -7.88
C ARG A 108 4.73 1.25 -8.70
N ILE A 109 3.52 1.49 -8.22
CA ILE A 109 2.28 1.17 -8.93
C ILE A 109 1.40 2.42 -8.91
N GLU A 110 0.85 2.79 -10.06
CA GLU A 110 -0.04 3.95 -10.21
C GLU A 110 -1.29 3.54 -10.99
N GLY A 111 -2.44 4.11 -10.62
CA GLY A 111 -3.68 3.89 -11.34
C GLY A 111 -4.95 4.36 -10.61
N PRO A 112 -6.12 4.19 -11.26
CA PRO A 112 -7.41 4.51 -10.67
C PRO A 112 -7.72 3.63 -9.46
N VAL A 113 -8.58 4.15 -8.59
CA VAL A 113 -8.96 3.49 -7.33
C VAL A 113 -10.46 3.33 -7.21
N GLU A 114 -10.90 2.12 -6.88
CA GLU A 114 -12.29 1.80 -6.64
C GLU A 114 -12.50 1.13 -5.28
N PRO A 115 -13.63 1.36 -4.59
CA PRO A 115 -13.99 0.56 -3.43
C PRO A 115 -14.15 -0.92 -3.82
N VAL A 116 -13.67 -1.83 -2.98
CA VAL A 116 -14.00 -3.26 -3.14
C VAL A 116 -15.46 -3.52 -2.76
N SER A 117 -15.97 -4.69 -3.12
CA SER A 117 -17.35 -5.08 -2.76
C SER A 117 -17.56 -5.08 -1.24
N ALA A 118 -18.83 -4.92 -0.82
CA ALA A 118 -19.19 -5.04 0.59
C ALA A 118 -18.80 -6.42 1.14
N ASP A 119 -19.05 -7.49 0.38
CA ASP A 119 -18.72 -8.87 0.76
C ASP A 119 -17.22 -9.07 0.95
N GLU A 120 -16.37 -8.57 0.04
CA GLU A 120 -14.91 -8.63 0.18
C GLU A 120 -14.43 -7.85 1.41
N SER A 121 -15.08 -6.72 1.73
CA SER A 121 -14.83 -5.97 2.96
C SER A 121 -15.26 -6.72 4.22
N ASP A 122 -16.42 -7.38 4.18
CA ASP A 122 -16.97 -8.15 5.30
C ASP A 122 -16.13 -9.40 5.58
N GLU A 123 -15.74 -10.14 4.55
CA GLU A 123 -14.87 -11.31 4.65
C GLU A 123 -13.51 -10.94 5.26
N TYR A 124 -12.87 -9.91 4.71
CA TYR A 124 -11.58 -9.47 5.25
C TYR A 124 -11.73 -8.93 6.68
N PHE A 125 -12.79 -8.18 6.99
CA PHE A 125 -13.03 -7.69 8.35
C PHE A 125 -13.19 -8.83 9.36
N ALA A 126 -13.97 -9.86 9.01
CA ALA A 126 -14.19 -11.03 9.84
C ALA A 126 -12.89 -11.80 10.14
N SER A 127 -11.94 -11.82 9.21
CA SER A 127 -10.62 -12.46 9.41
C SER A 127 -9.70 -11.73 10.40
N ARG A 128 -9.96 -10.45 10.70
CA ARG A 128 -9.06 -9.63 11.53
C ARG A 128 -9.14 -10.06 13.00
N PRO A 129 -8.03 -9.94 13.76
CA PRO A 129 -8.06 -10.14 15.21
C PRO A 129 -9.12 -9.26 15.87
N ARG A 130 -9.81 -9.77 16.90
CA ARG A 130 -10.89 -9.06 17.59
C ARG A 130 -10.54 -7.63 17.99
N GLY A 131 -9.34 -7.40 18.52
CA GLY A 131 -8.87 -6.06 18.87
C GLY A 131 -8.75 -5.11 17.66
N SER A 132 -8.41 -5.64 16.48
CA SER A 132 -8.38 -4.88 15.22
C SER A 132 -9.78 -4.58 14.69
N GLN A 133 -10.72 -5.53 14.81
CA GLN A 133 -12.14 -5.30 14.49
C GLN A 133 -12.71 -4.19 15.38
N LEU A 134 -12.46 -4.26 16.69
CA LEU A 134 -12.88 -3.25 17.64
C LEU A 134 -12.23 -1.89 17.37
N GLY A 135 -10.94 -1.88 17.02
CA GLY A 135 -10.20 -0.68 16.63
C GLY A 135 -10.85 0.09 15.48
N ALA A 136 -11.56 -0.59 14.56
CA ALA A 136 -12.29 0.07 13.48
C ALA A 136 -13.53 0.86 13.95
N TRP A 137 -14.13 0.46 15.07
CA TRP A 137 -15.22 1.19 15.74
C TRP A 137 -14.70 2.31 16.64
N ILE A 138 -13.59 2.05 17.33
CA ILE A 138 -12.98 3.02 18.25
C ILE A 138 -12.44 4.22 17.47
N ALA A 139 -11.72 3.97 16.38
CA ALA A 139 -10.97 5.00 15.66
C ALA A 139 -11.85 5.89 14.77
N THR A 140 -11.94 7.18 15.11
CA THR A 140 -12.31 8.25 14.17
C THR A 140 -11.05 8.69 13.41
N GLN A 141 -10.60 7.83 12.49
CA GLN A 141 -9.30 7.99 11.83
C GLN A 141 -9.17 9.38 11.18
N SER A 142 -8.05 10.05 11.42
CA SER A 142 -7.72 11.39 10.89
C SER A 142 -8.48 12.59 11.47
N VAL A 143 -9.31 12.40 12.50
CA VAL A 143 -9.97 13.51 13.21
C VAL A 143 -9.11 14.00 14.38
N VAL A 144 -9.07 15.31 14.60
CA VAL A 144 -8.44 15.90 15.80
C VAL A 144 -9.25 15.49 17.03
N ILE A 145 -8.57 14.88 18.00
CA ILE A 145 -9.15 14.46 19.27
C ILE A 145 -8.55 15.28 20.42
N PRO A 146 -9.25 15.41 21.56
CA PRO A 146 -8.76 16.21 22.68
C PRO A 146 -7.43 15.71 23.25
N ASP A 147 -7.34 14.41 23.54
CA ASP A 147 -6.18 13.78 24.17
C ASP A 147 -6.26 12.23 24.08
N ARG A 148 -5.35 11.55 24.79
CA ARG A 148 -5.32 10.09 24.88
C ARG A 148 -6.47 9.49 25.68
N ASN A 149 -6.98 10.18 26.70
CA ASN A 149 -8.07 9.68 27.55
C ASN A 149 -9.34 9.50 26.71
N TRP A 150 -9.56 10.35 25.70
CA TRP A 150 -10.64 10.19 24.73
C TRP A 150 -10.62 8.82 24.01
N ILE A 151 -9.44 8.27 23.71
CA ILE A 151 -9.30 6.94 23.10
C ILE A 151 -9.65 5.85 24.12
N GLU A 152 -9.15 5.97 25.35
CA GLU A 152 -9.35 4.99 26.42
C GLU A 152 -10.83 4.88 26.81
N GLU A 153 -11.53 6.02 26.93
CA GLU A 153 -12.98 6.05 27.19
C GLU A 153 -13.77 5.33 26.08
N ARG A 154 -13.42 5.56 24.81
CA ARG A 154 -14.07 4.88 23.68
C ARG A 154 -13.74 3.41 23.62
N GLN A 155 -12.50 3.05 23.90
CA GLN A 155 -12.08 1.66 23.98
C GLN A 155 -12.93 0.93 25.02
N ASN A 156 -12.99 1.42 26.25
CA ASN A 156 -13.82 0.84 27.32
C ASN A 156 -15.30 0.72 26.90
N ARG A 157 -15.85 1.78 26.29
CA ARG A 157 -17.24 1.78 25.81
C ARG A 157 -17.50 0.68 24.79
N PHE A 158 -16.63 0.53 23.78
CA PHE A 158 -16.82 -0.46 22.73
C PHE A 158 -16.47 -1.88 23.17
N GLU A 159 -15.50 -2.05 24.05
CA GLU A 159 -15.20 -3.35 24.69
C GLU A 159 -16.42 -3.86 25.46
N GLN A 160 -17.06 -3.00 26.27
CA GLN A 160 -18.30 -3.35 26.97
C GLN A 160 -19.47 -3.59 26.03
N ALA A 161 -19.65 -2.74 25.02
CA ALA A 161 -20.77 -2.86 24.08
C ALA A 161 -20.74 -4.17 23.28
N TYR A 162 -19.54 -4.67 22.97
CA TYR A 162 -19.36 -5.88 22.18
C TYR A 162 -18.91 -7.09 23.01
N ASP A 163 -18.90 -7.03 24.34
CA ASP A 163 -18.45 -8.15 25.17
C ASP A 163 -19.29 -9.41 24.91
N GLY A 164 -18.61 -10.53 24.68
CA GLY A 164 -19.22 -11.80 24.26
C GLY A 164 -19.97 -11.78 22.91
N GLN A 165 -19.96 -10.66 22.18
CA GLN A 165 -20.70 -10.48 20.92
C GLN A 165 -19.77 -10.45 19.70
N ASN A 166 -20.34 -10.77 18.55
CA ASN A 166 -19.70 -10.54 17.26
C ASN A 166 -19.61 -9.03 16.98
N ILE A 167 -18.47 -8.58 16.49
CA ILE A 167 -18.26 -7.19 16.11
C ILE A 167 -18.60 -7.10 14.61
N PRO A 168 -19.68 -6.41 14.20
CA PRO A 168 -19.97 -6.21 12.78
C PRO A 168 -18.96 -5.23 12.17
N ARG A 169 -18.75 -5.32 10.85
CA ARG A 169 -17.96 -4.31 10.14
C ARG A 169 -18.68 -2.95 10.20
N PRO A 170 -18.01 -1.86 10.61
CA PRO A 170 -18.61 -0.53 10.49
C PRO A 170 -18.78 -0.13 9.03
N ILE A 171 -19.87 0.58 8.70
CA ILE A 171 -20.15 1.06 7.33
C ILE A 171 -19.03 1.96 6.77
N HIS A 172 -18.31 2.67 7.65
CA HIS A 172 -17.21 3.55 7.31
C HIS A 172 -15.86 2.82 7.14
N TRP A 173 -15.84 1.49 7.12
CA TRP A 173 -14.63 0.70 6.99
C TRP A 173 -14.75 -0.31 5.85
N GLY A 174 -13.71 -0.42 5.03
CA GLY A 174 -13.63 -1.43 3.97
C GLY A 174 -12.40 -1.27 3.09
N GLY A 175 -12.41 -1.92 1.94
CA GLY A 175 -11.28 -2.02 1.04
C GLY A 175 -11.32 -1.05 -0.13
N TYR A 176 -10.14 -0.69 -0.62
CA TYR A 176 -9.94 -0.06 -1.93
C TYR A 176 -9.04 -0.97 -2.77
N ARG A 177 -9.30 -0.96 -4.07
CA ARG A 177 -8.49 -1.60 -5.10
C ARG A 177 -7.90 -0.52 -5.99
N VAL A 178 -6.58 -0.55 -6.16
CA VAL A 178 -5.88 0.25 -7.17
C VAL A 178 -5.70 -0.62 -8.40
N GLU A 179 -6.31 -0.25 -9.52
CA GLU A 179 -6.12 -0.93 -10.80
C GLU A 179 -4.87 -0.35 -11.48
N PRO A 180 -3.78 -1.12 -11.64
CA PRO A 180 -2.54 -0.58 -12.19
C PRO A 180 -2.69 -0.19 -13.66
N GLU A 181 -2.39 1.07 -13.96
CA GLU A 181 -2.09 1.54 -15.32
C GLU A 181 -0.57 1.56 -15.56
N MET A 182 0.21 1.64 -14.49
CA MET A 182 1.67 1.65 -14.53
C MET A 182 2.25 0.84 -13.36
N ILE A 183 3.25 0.01 -13.66
CA ILE A 183 4.08 -0.68 -12.66
C ILE A 183 5.56 -0.47 -13.01
N GLU A 184 6.34 0.14 -12.13
CA GLU A 184 7.78 0.32 -12.29
C GLU A 184 8.55 -0.52 -11.27
N PHE A 185 9.49 -1.31 -11.77
CA PHE A 185 10.45 -2.09 -11.01
C PHE A 185 11.80 -1.39 -11.04
N TRP A 186 12.36 -1.13 -9.87
CA TRP A 186 13.67 -0.55 -9.69
C TRP A 186 14.55 -1.51 -8.89
N GLN A 187 15.76 -1.75 -9.38
CA GLN A 187 16.76 -2.60 -8.76
C GLN A 187 18.06 -1.83 -8.55
N GLY A 188 18.49 -1.77 -7.30
CA GLY A 188 19.73 -1.11 -6.90
C GLY A 188 20.95 -1.81 -7.48
N GLN A 189 21.94 -0.99 -7.90
CA GLN A 189 23.21 -1.43 -8.49
C GLN A 189 24.36 -0.73 -7.78
N PRO A 190 25.51 -1.39 -7.56
CA PRO A 190 26.67 -0.78 -6.88
C PRO A 190 27.17 0.50 -7.58
N SER A 191 27.09 0.55 -8.91
CA SER A 191 27.55 1.67 -9.74
C SER A 191 26.68 2.92 -9.66
N ARG A 192 25.52 2.87 -8.98
CA ARG A 192 24.44 3.88 -9.04
C ARG A 192 23.72 3.97 -10.38
N LEU A 193 24.14 3.19 -11.39
CA LEU A 193 23.41 3.04 -12.63
C LEU A 193 22.35 1.94 -12.44
N HIS A 194 21.27 2.31 -11.77
CA HIS A 194 20.18 1.43 -11.38
C HIS A 194 19.40 0.87 -12.59
N ASP A 195 18.90 -0.36 -12.45
CA ASP A 195 18.01 -0.92 -13.45
C ASP A 195 16.58 -0.49 -13.16
N ARG A 196 15.89 -0.03 -14.20
CA ARG A 196 14.51 0.45 -14.13
C ARG A 196 13.70 -0.09 -15.30
N LEU A 197 12.72 -0.94 -15.01
CA LEU A 197 11.76 -1.43 -16.00
C LEU A 197 10.37 -0.91 -15.64
N ARG A 198 9.75 -0.19 -16.57
CA ARG A 198 8.40 0.34 -16.46
C ARG A 198 7.48 -0.43 -17.37
N PHE A 199 6.36 -0.87 -16.83
CA PHE A 199 5.24 -1.46 -17.55
C PHE A 199 4.11 -0.44 -17.56
N GLU A 200 3.50 -0.22 -18.73
CA GLU A 200 2.33 0.63 -18.90
C GLU A 200 1.25 -0.10 -19.66
N ARG A 201 0.00 0.05 -19.22
CA ARG A 201 -1.16 -0.45 -19.95
C ARG A 201 -1.48 0.54 -21.08
N ARG A 202 -1.43 0.08 -22.33
CA ARG A 202 -1.78 0.90 -23.51
C ARG A 202 -3.22 0.66 -23.94
N ASP A 203 -3.69 1.50 -24.87
CA ASP A 203 -4.97 1.30 -25.56
C ASP A 203 -5.09 -0.13 -26.08
N GLY A 204 -6.09 -0.87 -25.60
CA GLY A 204 -6.27 -2.30 -25.87
C GLY A 204 -6.04 -3.23 -24.66
N GLY A 205 -5.52 -2.69 -23.54
CA GLY A 205 -5.39 -3.42 -22.27
C GLY A 205 -4.10 -4.23 -22.12
N GLU A 206 -3.25 -4.27 -23.14
CA GLU A 206 -1.97 -4.96 -23.12
C GLU A 206 -0.87 -4.14 -22.42
N TRP A 207 0.04 -4.85 -21.74
CA TRP A 207 1.20 -4.26 -21.10
C TRP A 207 2.33 -4.03 -22.10
N SER A 208 2.84 -2.80 -22.14
CA SER A 208 4.08 -2.46 -22.84
C SER A 208 5.20 -2.22 -21.82
N ARG A 209 6.41 -2.72 -22.12
CA ARG A 209 7.58 -2.63 -21.24
C ARG A 209 8.64 -1.67 -21.80
N PHE A 210 9.22 -0.86 -20.93
CA PHE A 210 10.24 0.15 -21.26
C PHE A 210 11.36 0.14 -20.23
N ARG A 211 12.61 0.26 -20.69
CA ARG A 211 13.74 0.61 -19.81
C ARG A 211 13.79 2.11 -19.60
N LEU A 212 13.98 2.52 -18.34
CA LEU A 212 14.22 3.91 -17.98
C LEU A 212 15.69 4.11 -17.62
N ALA A 213 16.19 5.32 -17.85
CA ALA A 213 17.49 5.73 -17.31
C ALA A 213 17.40 5.84 -15.77
N PRO A 214 18.49 5.49 -15.05
CA PRO A 214 18.57 5.62 -13.60
C PRO A 214 18.54 7.08 -13.11
#